data_AF-A0A8J3HHS3-F1
#
_entry.id   AF-A0A8J3HHS3-F1
#
_cell.length_a   1.000
_cell.length_b   1.000
_cell.length_c   1.000
_cell.angle_alpha   90.00
_cell.angle_beta   90.00
_cell.angle_gamma   90.00
#
_symmetry.space_group_name_H-M   'P 1'
#
loop_
_entity.id
_entity.type
_entity.pdbx_description
1 polymer ?
#
loop_
_entity_poly.entity_id
_entity_poly.type
_entity_poly.pdbx_seq_one_letter_code
_entity_poly.pdbx_strand_id
1 'polypeptide(L)' 'MAKTLVDVDEDLLAEATAALGTSTKKDTVNSALRLAVEASRERREQALAELQAIADEGGFDFDRLANLDR' A
#
# COMPACT_ATOMS: atom_id res chain seq x y z
N MET A 1 -4.83 -10.18 20.35
CA MET A 1 -4.33 -10.65 19.04
C MET A 1 -4.56 -12.14 18.94
N ALA A 2 -5.01 -12.62 17.78
CA ALA A 2 -5.04 -14.06 17.49
C ALA A 2 -3.60 -14.57 17.31
N LYS A 3 -3.36 -15.84 17.68
CA LYS A 3 -2.08 -16.50 17.42
C LYS A 3 -2.14 -17.11 16.03
N THR A 4 -1.19 -16.74 15.18
CA THR A 4 -1.01 -17.30 13.85
C THR A 4 0.38 -17.92 13.80
N LEU A 5 0.47 -19.20 13.42
CA LEU A 5 1.74 -19.85 13.14
C LEU A 5 2.12 -19.54 11.70
N VAL A 6 3.30 -18.95 11.49
CA VAL A 6 3.84 -18.58 10.19
C VAL A 6 5.33 -18.88 10.20
N ASP A 7 5.80 -19.49 9.13
CA ASP A 7 7.23 -19.64 8.86
C ASP A 7 7.74 -18.32 8.30
N VAL A 8 8.84 -17.83 8.86
CA VAL A 8 9.45 -16.55 8.50
C VAL A 8 10.94 -16.78 8.31
N ASP A 9 11.49 -16.14 7.29
CA ASP A 9 12.93 -16.07 7.08
C ASP A 9 13.57 -15.30 8.25
N GLU A 10 14.41 -16.00 9.02
CA GLU A 10 15.02 -15.45 10.24
C GLU A 10 16.05 -14.36 9.94
N ASP A 11 16.73 -14.42 8.80
CA ASP A 11 17.72 -13.42 8.41
C ASP A 11 17.01 -12.12 8.00
N LEU A 12 15.95 -12.22 7.20
CA LEU A 12 15.11 -11.07 6.85
C LEU A 12 14.42 -10.47 8.08
N LEU A 13 13.99 -11.32 9.02
CA LEU A 13 13.37 -10.85 10.26
C LEU A 13 14.37 -10.10 11.14
N ALA A 14 15.63 -10.56 11.19
CA ALA A 14 16.70 -9.86 11.90
C ALA A 14 17.01 -8.51 11.27
N GLU A 15 17.13 -8.46 9.94
CA GLU A 15 17.34 -7.21 9.20
C GLU A 15 16.20 -6.21 9.42
N ALA A 16 14.95 -6.67 9.30
CA ALA A 16 13.78 -5.84 9.56
C ALA A 16 13.73 -5.36 11.02
N THR A 17 14.14 -6.19 11.98
CA THR A 17 14.19 -5.79 13.39
C THR A 17 15.22 -4.68 13.63
N ALA A 18 16.39 -4.79 13.01
CA ALA A 18 17.42 -3.75 13.07
C ALA A 18 16.95 -2.46 12.38
N ALA A 19 16.38 -2.56 11.18
CA ALA A 19 15.89 -1.41 10.41
C ALA A 19 14.73 -0.68 11.11
N LEU A 20 13.83 -1.42 11.77
CA LEU A 20 12.67 -0.87 12.47
C LEU A 20 12.97 -0.49 13.93
N GLY A 21 14.16 -0.84 14.45
CA GLY A 21 14.55 -0.57 15.84
C GLY A 21 13.64 -1.25 16.87
N THR A 22 13.04 -2.38 16.52
CA THR A 22 12.10 -3.11 17.39
C THR A 22 12.82 -4.10 18.31
N SER A 23 12.21 -4.39 19.45
CA SER A 23 12.83 -5.29 20.45
C SER A 23 12.34 -6.74 20.37
N THR A 24 11.23 -6.99 19.68
CA THR A 24 10.65 -8.34 19.58
C THR A 24 10.21 -8.66 18.15
N LYS A 25 10.29 -9.95 17.78
CA LYS A 25 9.80 -10.45 16.48
C LYS A 25 8.36 -10.03 16.19
N LYS A 26 7.49 -10.09 17.21
CA LYS A 26 6.09 -9.67 17.11
C LYS A 26 5.96 -8.18 16.80
N ASP A 27 6.78 -7.34 17.43
CA ASP A 27 6.74 -5.90 17.18
C ASP A 27 7.27 -5.58 15.78
N THR A 28 8.33 -6.26 15.34
CA THR A 28 8.84 -6.18 13.96
C THR A 28 7.75 -6.52 12.95
N VAL A 29 7.09 -7.67 13.11
CA VAL A 29 6.02 -8.11 12.19
C VAL A 29 4.84 -7.13 12.19
N ASN A 30 4.38 -6.70 13.36
CA ASN A 30 3.26 -5.76 13.42
C ASN A 30 3.61 -4.39 12.83
N SER A 31 4.84 -3.91 13.01
CA SER A 31 5.32 -2.66 12.40
C SER A 31 5.45 -2.79 10.88
N ALA A 32 6.02 -3.89 10.39
CA ALA A 32 6.11 -4.16 8.97
C ALA A 32 4.73 -4.22 8.29
N LEU A 33 3.74 -4.85 8.95
CA LEU A 33 2.36 -4.90 8.44
C LEU A 33 1.71 -3.50 8.37
N ARG A 34 1.97 -2.62 9.34
CA ARG A 34 1.48 -1.24 9.30
C ARG A 34 2.09 -0.48 8.11
N LEU A 35 3.40 -0.56 7.94
CA LEU A 35 4.11 0.07 6.82
C LEU A 35 3.60 -0.43 5.46
N ALA A 36 3.33 -1.74 5.32
CA ALA A 36 2.77 -2.29 4.09
C ALA A 36 1.38 -1.72 3.76
N VAL A 37 0.54 -1.51 4.78
CA VAL A 37 -0.78 -0.89 4.62
C VAL A 37 -0.65 0.59 4.28
N GLU A 38 0.25 1.32 4.92
CA GLU A 38 0.53 2.73 4.66
C GLU A 38 1.04 2.94 3.23
N ALA A 39 2.07 2.20 2.80
CA ALA A 39 2.56 2.24 1.42
C ALA A 39 1.48 1.88 0.40
N SER A 40 0.54 0.98 0.76
CA SER A 40 -0.60 0.66 -0.08
C SER A 40 -1.61 1.81 -0.20
N ARG A 41 -1.81 2.59 0.88
CA ARG A 41 -2.66 3.78 0.88
C ARG A 41 -2.03 4.89 0.06
N GLU A 42 -0.75 5.20 0.30
CA GLU A 42 -0.01 6.23 -0.43
C GLU A 42 -0.04 5.98 -1.94
N ARG A 43 0.17 4.74 -2.38
CA ARG A 43 0.08 4.38 -3.81
C ARG A 43 -1.30 4.65 -4.39
N ARG A 44 -2.37 4.39 -3.65
CA ARG A 44 -3.75 4.67 -4.11
C ARG A 44 -4.03 6.17 -4.16
N GLU A 45 -3.55 6.92 -3.17
CA GLU A 45 -3.69 8.38 -3.13
C GLU A 45 -2.94 9.02 -4.29
N GLN A 46 -1.72 8.56 -4.57
CA GLN A 46 -0.94 9.02 -5.71
C GLN A 46 -1.64 8.70 -7.04
N ALA A 47 -2.11 7.46 -7.23
CA ALA A 47 -2.83 7.08 -8.45
C ALA A 47 -4.11 7.91 -8.65
N LEU A 48 -4.82 8.24 -7.56
CA LEU A 48 -5.98 9.11 -7.64
C LEU A 48 -5.60 10.55 -8.01
N ALA A 49 -4.53 11.08 -7.44
CA ALA A 49 -4.03 12.42 -7.77
C ALA A 49 -3.59 12.51 -9.25
N GLU A 50 -2.92 11.48 -9.75
CA GLU A 50 -2.55 11.36 -11.17
C GLU A 50 -3.78 11.33 -12.07
N LEU A 51 -4.81 10.56 -11.70
CA LEU A 51 -6.06 10.50 -12.43
C LEU A 51 -6.81 11.85 -12.44
N GLN A 52 -6.79 12.57 -11.33
CA GLN A 52 -7.36 13.92 -11.23
C GLN A 52 -6.61 14.91 -12.13
N ALA A 53 -5.28 14.87 -12.14
CA ALA A 53 -4.48 15.72 -13.03
C ALA A 53 -4.80 15.45 -14.51
N ILE A 54 -4.91 14.19 -14.90
CA ILE A 54 -5.32 13.81 -16.27
C ILE A 54 -6.73 14.35 -16.58
N ALA A 55 -7.66 14.31 -15.64
CA ALA A 55 -8.99 14.90 -15.80
C ALA A 55 -8.94 16.41 -16.06
N ASP A 56 -8.20 17.13 -15.22
CA ASP A 56 -8.11 18.59 -15.29
C ASP A 56 -7.42 19.05 -16.59
N GLU A 57 -6.51 18.25 -17.13
CA GLU A 57 -5.86 18.46 -18.43
C GLU A 57 -6.75 18.08 -19.63
N GLY A 58 -7.99 17.63 -19.40
CA GLY A 58 -8.91 17.25 -20.45
C GLY A 58 -8.63 15.88 -21.06
N GLY A 59 -7.91 15.01 -20.34
CA GLY A 59 -7.58 13.64 -20.77
C GLY A 59 -8.77 12.68 -20.82
N PHE A 60 -9.96 13.09 -20.37
CA PHE A 60 -11.20 12.32 -20.49
C PHE A 60 -12.07 12.83 -21.64
N ASP A 61 -12.38 11.92 -22.57
CA ASP A 61 -13.34 12.14 -23.64
C ASP A 61 -14.76 11.79 -23.13
N PHE A 62 -15.41 12.79 -22.51
CA PHE A 62 -16.77 12.64 -21.96
C PHE A 62 -17.84 12.48 -23.04
N ASP A 63 -17.58 12.95 -24.27
CA ASP A 63 -18.50 12.81 -25.40
C ASP A 63 -18.66 11.34 -25.80
N ARG A 64 -17.60 10.52 -25.64
CA ARG A 64 -17.69 9.06 -25.80
C ARG A 64 -18.50 8.37 -24.71
N LEU A 65 -18.48 8.86 -23.47
CA LEU A 65 -19.22 8.24 -22.36
C LEU A 65 -20.73 8.31 -22.56
N ALA A 66 -21.24 9.41 -23.13
CA ALA A 66 -22.67 9.57 -23.44
C ALA A 66 -23.21 8.54 -24.47
N ASN A 67 -22.33 7.87 -25.22
CA ASN A 67 -22.70 6.86 -26.21
C ASN A 67 -22.71 5.42 -25.66
N LEU A 68 -22.29 5.20 -24.40
CA LEU A 68 -22.28 3.87 -23.75
C LEU A 68 -23.60 3.53 -23.04
N ASP A 69 -24.43 4.52 -22.73
CA ASP A 69 -25.75 4.36 -22.09
C ASP A 69 -26.90 4.11 -23.09
N ARG A 70 -26.58 3.71 -24.33
CA ARG A 70 -27.56 3.47 -25.41
C ARG A 70 -27.49 2.05 -25.95
#